data_AF-F8AJ61-F1
#
_entry.id   AF-F8AJ61-F1
#
_cell.length_a   1.000
_cell.length_b   1.000
_cell.length_c   1.000
_cell.angle_alpha   90.00
_cell.angle_beta   90.00
_cell.angle_gamma   90.00
#
_symmetry.space_group_name_H-M   'P 1'
#
loop_
_entity.id
_entity.type
_entity.pdbx_description
1 polymer ?
#
loop_
_entity_poly.entity_id
_entity_poly.type
_entity_poly.pdbx_seq_one_letter_code
_entity_poly.pdbx_strand_id
1 'polypeptide(L)'
;MEFKRKLTLAIAIPLILVVLSAILVQQIATHNLASDLEKTIQAVKTETSASGTVTLEEHLASALSKLRRTLWISIGVMAITAAVSGGVAYWLMKSALGPVIQMTRVAETIAEGRLKEAENLISRIKYFERDEIGKLLEAFKTISTDVLQTLEVITERMEKIAKGDIAEELTLHARGDFETILNAMRKTIGQLRSLMKTVKDLALTLEKRADELTRIATEITEAVNQVAEAIQQVSTEAQRQQESITMVMEGMNTTAEVSQKTVEAMEEFSNVVENVIGIAREGKEKGERAISQVGEIQDAMKVIMDAVLEVAEMSKKINEITNAIANIAEQTNLLALNAAIEAARAGELGRGFAVVAQEVRNLAEESKNAADNIKRIVNDIFSFQASPFRAGYSVREFGS
;
A
#
# COMPACT_ATOMS: atom_id res chain seq x y z
N MET A 1 2.28 82.25 -45.97
CA MET A 1 2.01 83.69 -45.74
C MET A 1 0.77 84.15 -46.50
N GLU A 2 -0.05 83.24 -47.05
CA GLU A 2 -1.13 83.60 -47.97
C GLU A 2 -2.45 83.86 -47.25
N PHE A 3 -2.74 83.17 -46.15
CA PHE A 3 -3.91 83.47 -45.31
C PHE A 3 -3.84 84.88 -44.73
N LYS A 4 -2.71 85.25 -44.12
CA LYS A 4 -2.46 86.61 -43.60
C LYS A 4 -2.58 87.64 -44.71
N ARG A 5 -2.05 87.34 -45.90
CA ARG A 5 -2.14 88.21 -47.08
C ARG A 5 -3.58 88.40 -47.54
N LYS A 6 -4.39 87.34 -47.63
CA LYS A 6 -5.83 87.43 -47.95
C LYS A 6 -6.62 88.22 -46.92
N LEU A 7 -6.33 88.03 -45.63
CA LEU A 7 -6.95 88.80 -44.55
C LEU A 7 -6.56 90.28 -44.64
N THR A 8 -5.29 90.58 -44.90
CA THR A 8 -4.84 91.97 -45.11
C THR A 8 -5.44 92.58 -46.38
N LEU A 9 -5.58 91.82 -47.46
CA LEU A 9 -6.22 92.27 -48.70
C LEU A 9 -7.73 92.49 -48.51
N ALA A 10 -8.40 91.66 -47.72
CA ALA A 10 -9.81 91.83 -47.37
C ALA A 10 -10.10 93.12 -46.62
N ILE A 11 -9.12 93.65 -45.88
CA ILE A 11 -9.22 94.92 -45.13
C ILE A 11 -8.68 96.10 -45.96
N ALA A 12 -7.57 95.90 -46.67
CA ALA A 12 -6.88 96.97 -47.40
C ALA A 12 -7.55 97.33 -48.74
N ILE A 13 -8.01 96.34 -49.53
CA ILE A 13 -8.65 96.60 -50.83
C ILE A 13 -9.90 97.49 -50.67
N PRO A 14 -10.81 97.24 -49.72
CA PRO A 14 -11.98 98.09 -49.54
C PRO A 14 -11.62 99.50 -49.10
N LEU A 15 -10.66 99.63 -48.17
CA LEU A 15 -10.20 100.92 -47.66
C LEU A 15 -9.57 101.76 -48.79
N ILE A 16 -8.71 101.14 -49.60
CA ILE A 16 -8.04 101.77 -50.73
C ILE A 16 -9.05 102.18 -51.81
N LEU A 17 -10.03 101.33 -52.14
CA LEU A 17 -11.09 101.64 -53.12
C LEU A 17 -11.96 102.82 -52.67
N VAL A 18 -12.35 102.86 -51.39
CA VAL A 18 -13.13 103.98 -50.83
C VAL A 18 -12.33 105.28 -50.88
N VAL A 19 -11.06 105.26 -50.45
CA VAL A 19 -10.19 106.45 -50.47
C VAL A 19 -9.94 106.94 -51.90
N LEU A 20 -9.61 106.06 -52.85
CA LEU A 20 -9.43 106.42 -54.26
C LEU A 20 -10.70 106.98 -54.88
N SER A 21 -11.87 106.40 -54.58
CA SER A 21 -13.14 106.92 -55.09
C SER A 21 -13.48 108.29 -54.52
N ALA A 22 -13.17 108.55 -53.24
CA ALA A 22 -13.35 109.86 -52.63
C ALA A 22 -12.44 110.91 -53.27
N ILE A 23 -11.16 110.59 -53.55
CA ILE A 23 -10.22 111.47 -54.26
C ILE A 23 -10.71 111.76 -55.68
N LEU A 24 -11.11 110.74 -56.42
CA LEU A 24 -11.60 110.87 -57.81
C LEU A 24 -12.87 111.74 -57.87
N VAL A 25 -13.81 111.51 -56.94
CA VAL A 25 -15.02 112.31 -56.78
C VAL A 25 -14.69 113.76 -56.47
N GLN A 26 -13.75 114.01 -55.56
CA GLN A 26 -13.34 115.37 -55.21
C GLN A 26 -12.69 116.09 -56.41
N GLN A 27 -11.88 115.40 -57.19
CA GLN A 27 -11.21 115.96 -58.38
C GLN A 27 -12.19 116.24 -59.53
N ILE A 28 -13.17 115.36 -59.76
CA ILE A 28 -14.25 115.59 -60.73
C ILE A 28 -15.14 116.75 -60.28
N ALA A 29 -15.48 116.81 -58.99
CA ALA A 29 -16.30 117.87 -58.43
C ALA A 29 -15.61 119.24 -58.60
N THR A 30 -14.32 119.37 -58.27
CA THR A 30 -13.57 120.63 -58.41
C THR A 30 -13.37 121.04 -59.87
N HIS A 31 -13.09 120.11 -60.77
CA HIS A 31 -12.92 120.42 -62.19
C HIS A 31 -14.24 120.88 -62.83
N ASN A 32 -15.35 120.21 -62.53
CA ASN A 32 -16.68 120.64 -63.00
C ASN A 32 -17.06 121.99 -62.38
N LEU A 33 -16.76 122.22 -61.10
CA LEU A 33 -17.00 123.49 -60.43
C LEU A 33 -16.21 124.63 -61.10
N ALA A 34 -14.92 124.42 -61.38
CA ALA A 34 -14.06 125.39 -62.02
C ALA A 34 -14.49 125.68 -63.46
N SER A 35 -14.82 124.65 -64.24
CA SER A 35 -15.31 124.80 -65.62
C SER A 35 -16.64 125.55 -65.69
N ASP A 36 -17.60 125.21 -64.81
CA ASP A 36 -18.90 125.88 -64.78
C ASP A 36 -18.76 127.32 -64.25
N LEU A 37 -17.87 127.59 -63.29
CA LEU A 37 -17.56 128.94 -62.82
C LEU A 37 -16.90 129.78 -63.93
N GLU A 38 -15.95 129.22 -64.67
CA GLU A 38 -15.25 129.89 -65.78
C GLU A 38 -16.19 130.21 -66.95
N LYS A 39 -17.11 129.30 -67.29
CA LYS A 39 -18.19 129.58 -68.26
C LYS A 39 -19.12 130.69 -67.79
N THR A 40 -19.45 130.72 -66.50
CA THR A 40 -20.29 131.78 -65.92
C THR A 40 -19.56 133.13 -65.92
N ILE A 41 -18.25 133.15 -65.61
CA ILE A 41 -17.40 134.34 -65.67
C ILE A 41 -17.21 134.82 -67.12
N GLN A 42 -17.05 133.90 -68.09
CA GLN A 42 -16.97 134.26 -69.51
C GLN A 42 -18.29 134.85 -70.02
N ALA A 43 -19.44 134.28 -69.66
CA ALA A 43 -20.76 134.82 -69.99
C ALA A 43 -20.92 136.26 -69.46
N VAL A 44 -20.53 136.51 -68.21
CA VAL A 44 -20.51 137.85 -67.60
C VAL A 44 -19.56 138.81 -68.32
N LYS A 45 -18.38 138.35 -68.76
CA LYS A 45 -17.42 139.16 -69.52
C LYS A 45 -17.90 139.50 -70.94
N THR A 46 -18.58 138.58 -71.63
CA THR A 46 -19.12 138.82 -72.98
C THR A 46 -20.33 139.76 -72.99
N GLU A 47 -21.08 139.88 -71.89
CA GLU A 47 -22.22 140.81 -71.76
C GLU A 47 -21.84 142.20 -71.21
N THR A 48 -20.57 142.48 -70.92
CA THR A 48 -20.13 143.83 -70.48
C THR A 48 -20.07 144.85 -71.64
N SER A 49 -20.73 144.58 -72.76
CA SER A 49 -20.85 145.51 -73.90
C SER A 49 -22.22 145.41 -74.61
N ALA A 50 -23.33 145.29 -73.87
CA ALA A 50 -24.66 145.73 -74.28
C ALA A 50 -25.64 145.58 -73.10
N SER A 51 -26.59 146.50 -72.97
CA SER A 51 -27.57 146.58 -71.89
C SER A 51 -28.45 145.31 -71.79
N GLY A 52 -28.55 144.71 -70.59
CA GLY A 52 -29.51 143.64 -70.30
C GLY A 52 -29.30 142.97 -68.93
N THR A 53 -30.04 143.40 -67.90
CA THR A 53 -29.97 142.85 -66.52
C THR A 53 -30.84 141.59 -66.30
N VAL A 54 -31.23 140.87 -67.35
CA VAL A 54 -32.20 139.75 -67.27
C VAL A 54 -31.54 138.36 -67.47
N THR A 55 -30.27 138.28 -67.87
CA THR A 55 -29.56 137.02 -68.19
C THR A 55 -28.73 136.44 -67.02
N LEU A 56 -28.51 137.21 -65.95
CA LEU A 56 -27.64 136.81 -64.83
C LEU A 56 -28.30 135.77 -63.89
N GLU A 57 -29.61 135.88 -63.64
CA GLU A 57 -30.35 134.90 -62.81
C GLU A 57 -30.46 133.52 -63.50
N GLU A 58 -30.65 133.50 -64.83
CA GLU A 58 -30.79 132.26 -65.60
C GLU A 58 -29.48 131.46 -65.63
N HIS A 59 -28.34 132.14 -65.77
CA HIS A 59 -27.03 131.51 -65.72
C HIS A 59 -26.66 131.00 -64.31
N LEU A 60 -27.03 131.73 -63.24
CA LEU A 60 -26.79 131.28 -61.87
C LEU A 60 -27.66 130.08 -61.49
N ALA A 61 -28.93 130.04 -61.93
CA ALA A 61 -29.82 128.90 -61.73
C ALA A 61 -29.36 127.65 -62.50
N SER A 62 -28.84 127.83 -63.73
CA SER A 62 -28.19 126.76 -64.50
C SER A 62 -26.94 126.22 -63.80
N ALA A 63 -26.10 127.09 -63.23
CA ALA A 63 -24.91 126.67 -62.49
C ALA A 63 -25.27 125.87 -61.21
N LEU A 64 -26.21 126.37 -60.40
CA LEU A 64 -26.65 125.69 -59.17
C LEU A 64 -27.29 124.33 -59.43
N SER A 65 -28.09 124.19 -60.50
CA SER A 65 -28.71 122.90 -60.86
C SER A 65 -27.70 121.87 -61.34
N LYS A 66 -26.67 122.27 -62.11
CA LYS A 66 -25.54 121.41 -62.49
C LYS A 66 -24.68 121.00 -61.29
N LEU A 67 -24.46 121.92 -60.35
CA LEU A 67 -23.76 121.66 -59.09
C LEU A 67 -24.50 120.60 -58.26
N ARG A 68 -25.82 120.77 -58.10
CA ARG A 68 -26.68 119.81 -57.40
C ARG A 68 -26.69 118.44 -58.08
N ARG A 69 -26.74 118.39 -59.43
CA ARG A 69 -26.65 117.14 -60.19
C ARG A 69 -25.30 116.44 -60.02
N THR A 70 -24.20 117.20 -60.03
CA THR A 70 -22.84 116.66 -59.84
C THR A 70 -22.67 116.10 -58.43
N LEU A 71 -23.23 116.76 -57.40
CA LEU A 71 -23.25 116.27 -56.02
C LEU A 71 -24.05 114.96 -55.85
N TRP A 72 -25.21 114.83 -56.50
CA TRP A 72 -25.97 113.57 -56.42
C TRP A 72 -25.27 112.42 -57.15
N ILE A 73 -24.64 112.69 -58.30
CA ILE A 73 -23.84 111.69 -59.02
C ILE A 73 -22.65 111.25 -58.17
N SER A 74 -21.95 112.18 -57.51
CA SER A 74 -20.81 111.85 -56.67
C SER A 74 -21.18 111.04 -55.42
N ILE A 75 -22.28 111.38 -54.75
CA ILE A 75 -22.83 110.59 -53.64
C ILE A 75 -23.21 109.18 -54.13
N GLY A 76 -23.83 109.08 -55.32
CA GLY A 76 -24.15 107.79 -55.94
C GLY A 76 -22.92 106.93 -56.21
N VAL A 77 -21.85 107.51 -56.77
CA VAL A 77 -20.58 106.80 -57.03
C VAL A 77 -19.91 106.34 -55.73
N MET A 78 -19.92 107.17 -54.69
CA MET A 78 -19.38 106.77 -53.38
C MET A 78 -20.21 105.64 -52.74
N ALA A 79 -21.54 105.70 -52.83
CA ALA A 79 -22.41 104.65 -52.30
C ALA A 79 -22.20 103.31 -53.04
N ILE A 80 -22.08 103.33 -54.37
CA ILE A 80 -21.80 102.13 -55.17
C ILE A 80 -20.42 101.57 -54.82
N THR A 81 -19.40 102.43 -54.70
CA THR A 81 -18.05 101.98 -54.35
C THR A 81 -18.00 101.37 -52.95
N ALA A 82 -18.69 101.97 -51.97
CA ALA A 82 -18.81 101.42 -50.62
C ALA A 82 -19.56 100.07 -50.59
N ALA A 83 -20.61 99.92 -51.40
CA ALA A 83 -21.34 98.66 -51.52
C ALA A 83 -20.48 97.56 -52.16
N VAL A 84 -19.78 97.87 -53.25
CA VAL A 84 -18.88 96.92 -53.93
C VAL A 84 -17.69 96.57 -53.04
N SER A 85 -17.08 97.55 -52.38
CA SER A 85 -15.95 97.34 -51.49
C SER A 85 -16.35 96.49 -50.28
N GLY A 86 -17.51 96.74 -49.67
CA GLY A 86 -18.09 95.93 -48.60
C GLY A 86 -18.42 94.51 -49.06
N GLY A 87 -18.96 94.35 -50.29
CA GLY A 87 -19.21 93.04 -50.90
C GLY A 87 -17.94 92.22 -51.13
N VAL A 88 -16.88 92.87 -51.65
CA VAL A 88 -15.56 92.25 -51.84
C VAL A 88 -14.93 91.89 -50.49
N ALA A 89 -15.01 92.78 -49.49
CA ALA A 89 -14.54 92.52 -48.13
C ALA A 89 -15.24 91.29 -47.53
N TYR A 90 -16.57 91.25 -47.60
CA TYR A 90 -17.38 90.16 -47.11
C TYR A 90 -17.05 88.84 -47.83
N TRP A 91 -16.90 88.87 -49.15
CA TRP A 91 -16.54 87.69 -49.94
C TRP A 91 -15.15 87.15 -49.58
N LEU A 92 -14.14 88.01 -49.48
CA LEU A 92 -12.79 87.60 -49.08
C LEU A 92 -12.75 87.10 -47.63
N MET A 93 -13.47 87.75 -46.72
CA MET A 93 -13.56 87.36 -45.31
C MET A 93 -14.27 86.01 -45.16
N LYS A 94 -15.39 85.80 -45.87
CA LYS A 94 -16.10 84.52 -45.91
C LYS A 94 -15.24 83.40 -46.51
N SER A 95 -14.47 83.70 -47.56
CA SER A 95 -13.55 82.74 -48.18
C SER A 95 -12.38 82.36 -47.27
N ALA A 96 -11.91 83.27 -46.40
CA ALA A 96 -10.79 83.02 -45.50
C ALA A 96 -11.23 82.35 -44.18
N LEU A 97 -12.30 82.83 -43.53
CA LEU A 97 -12.75 82.35 -42.21
C LEU A 97 -13.63 81.09 -42.27
N GLY A 98 -14.30 80.81 -43.39
CA GLY A 98 -15.17 79.64 -43.52
C GLY A 98 -14.47 78.31 -43.21
N PRO A 99 -13.32 78.00 -43.84
CA PRO A 99 -12.54 76.81 -43.55
C PRO A 99 -12.06 76.73 -42.10
N VAL A 100 -11.63 77.85 -41.51
CA VAL A 100 -11.14 77.91 -40.11
C VAL A 100 -12.23 77.47 -39.13
N ILE A 101 -13.47 77.96 -39.31
CA ILE A 101 -14.61 77.57 -38.46
C ILE A 101 -14.92 76.07 -38.59
N GLN A 102 -14.82 75.51 -39.81
CA GLN A 102 -15.00 74.07 -40.02
C GLN A 102 -13.88 73.26 -39.36
N MET A 103 -12.66 73.78 -39.34
CA MET A 103 -11.53 73.15 -38.66
C MET A 103 -11.66 73.19 -37.13
N THR A 104 -12.29 74.21 -36.56
CA THR A 104 -12.64 74.20 -35.13
C THR A 104 -13.52 73.00 -34.80
N ARG A 105 -14.53 72.72 -35.63
CA ARG A 105 -15.39 71.54 -35.45
C ARG A 105 -14.63 70.22 -35.61
N VAL A 106 -13.69 70.14 -36.56
CA VAL A 106 -12.80 68.97 -36.69
C VAL A 106 -11.97 68.79 -35.42
N ALA A 107 -11.38 69.86 -34.89
CA ALA A 107 -10.57 69.82 -33.68
C ALA A 107 -11.40 69.39 -32.45
N GLU A 108 -12.62 69.90 -32.29
CA GLU A 108 -13.58 69.46 -31.26
C GLU A 108 -13.88 67.96 -31.39
N THR A 109 -14.15 67.50 -32.62
CA THR A 109 -14.47 66.09 -32.88
C THR A 109 -13.29 65.16 -32.58
N ILE A 110 -12.05 65.59 -32.87
CA ILE A 110 -10.83 64.87 -32.49
C ILE A 110 -10.64 64.88 -30.97
N ALA A 111 -10.86 66.03 -30.31
CA ALA A 111 -10.72 66.16 -28.86
C ALA A 111 -11.73 65.27 -28.09
N GLU A 112 -12.91 65.04 -28.65
CA GLU A 112 -13.90 64.11 -28.12
C GLU A 112 -13.62 62.64 -28.48
N GLY A 113 -12.53 62.35 -29.19
CA GLY A 113 -12.14 60.98 -29.59
C GLY A 113 -12.94 60.41 -30.76
N ARG A 114 -13.78 61.21 -31.43
CA ARG A 114 -14.63 60.77 -32.57
C ARG A 114 -13.86 60.82 -33.89
N LEU A 115 -12.73 60.12 -33.98
CA LEU A 115 -11.77 60.22 -35.10
C LEU A 115 -12.35 59.84 -36.46
N LYS A 116 -13.24 58.84 -36.54
CA LYS A 116 -13.97 58.49 -37.78
C LYS A 116 -14.86 59.63 -38.28
N GLU A 117 -15.48 60.36 -37.35
CA GLU A 117 -16.30 61.52 -37.68
C GLU A 117 -15.42 62.71 -38.09
N ALA A 118 -14.28 62.91 -37.43
CA ALA A 118 -13.31 63.93 -37.78
C ALA A 118 -12.73 63.73 -39.21
N GLU A 119 -12.36 62.51 -39.58
CA GLU A 119 -11.88 62.18 -40.93
C GLU A 119 -12.95 62.48 -42.01
N ASN A 120 -14.21 62.13 -41.71
CA ASN A 120 -15.34 62.46 -42.58
C ASN A 120 -15.58 63.96 -42.70
N LEU A 121 -15.39 64.74 -41.62
CA LEU A 121 -15.50 66.19 -41.67
C LEU A 121 -14.37 66.80 -42.50
N ILE A 122 -13.13 66.34 -42.33
CA ILE A 122 -11.94 66.78 -43.08
C ILE A 122 -12.13 66.58 -44.59
N SER A 123 -12.62 65.40 -45.00
CA SER A 123 -12.83 65.09 -46.42
C SER A 123 -13.90 65.96 -47.11
N ARG A 124 -14.82 66.55 -46.34
CA ARG A 124 -15.87 67.45 -46.84
C ARG A 124 -15.40 68.90 -47.00
N ILE A 125 -14.27 69.28 -46.40
CA ILE A 125 -13.71 70.62 -46.51
C ILE A 125 -13.04 70.75 -47.88
N LYS A 126 -13.74 71.38 -48.84
CA LYS A 126 -13.18 71.68 -50.16
C LYS A 126 -12.18 72.83 -50.06
N TYR A 127 -10.89 72.52 -50.09
CA TYR A 127 -9.81 73.50 -50.01
C TYR A 127 -8.71 73.18 -51.03
N PHE A 128 -8.42 74.12 -51.93
CA PHE A 128 -7.56 73.87 -53.10
C PHE A 128 -6.21 74.59 -53.05
N GLU A 129 -5.93 75.35 -51.98
CA GLU A 129 -4.73 76.17 -51.85
C GLU A 129 -3.72 75.55 -50.88
N ARG A 130 -2.42 75.64 -51.22
CA ARG A 130 -1.32 75.17 -50.37
C ARG A 130 -0.85 76.25 -49.38
N ASP A 131 -1.79 76.88 -48.72
CA ASP A 131 -1.49 77.88 -47.70
C ASP A 131 -1.45 77.29 -46.28
N GLU A 132 -1.39 78.16 -45.28
CA GLU A 132 -1.37 77.76 -43.87
C GLU A 132 -2.58 76.93 -43.44
N ILE A 133 -3.76 77.19 -44.00
CA ILE A 133 -4.99 76.45 -43.70
C ILE A 133 -4.93 75.07 -44.34
N GLY A 134 -4.43 74.97 -45.58
CA GLY A 134 -4.21 73.69 -46.24
C GLY A 134 -3.21 72.81 -45.49
N LYS A 135 -2.10 73.39 -45.00
CA LYS A 135 -1.12 72.67 -44.17
C LYS A 135 -1.71 72.19 -42.85
N LEU A 136 -2.53 73.01 -42.21
CA LEU A 136 -3.19 72.64 -40.95
C LEU A 136 -4.25 71.56 -41.18
N LEU A 137 -4.99 71.61 -42.29
CA LEU A 137 -5.94 70.56 -42.68
C LEU A 137 -5.24 69.23 -42.92
N GLU A 138 -4.10 69.24 -43.61
CA GLU A 138 -3.27 68.05 -43.82
C GLU A 138 -2.71 67.52 -42.49
N ALA A 139 -2.28 68.39 -41.58
CA ALA A 139 -1.84 67.96 -40.24
C ALA A 139 -2.97 67.28 -39.45
N PHE A 140 -4.18 67.85 -39.44
CA PHE A 140 -5.34 67.21 -38.81
C PHE A 140 -5.72 65.89 -39.49
N LYS A 141 -5.59 65.80 -40.81
CA LYS A 141 -5.82 64.57 -41.57
C LYS A 141 -4.85 63.48 -41.15
N THR A 142 -3.54 63.76 -41.19
CA THR A 142 -2.50 62.81 -40.78
C THR A 142 -2.70 62.35 -39.34
N ILE A 143 -2.98 63.28 -38.41
CA ILE A 143 -3.27 62.91 -37.02
C ILE A 143 -4.49 61.99 -36.94
N SER A 144 -5.59 62.34 -37.60
CA SER A 144 -6.82 61.54 -37.56
C SER A 144 -6.61 60.15 -38.14
N THR A 145 -5.93 60.03 -39.30
CA THR A 145 -5.67 58.76 -39.96
C THR A 145 -4.67 57.90 -39.17
N ASP A 146 -3.54 58.46 -38.73
CA ASP A 146 -2.50 57.69 -38.02
C ASP A 146 -3.01 57.17 -36.66
N VAL A 147 -3.75 58.00 -35.91
CA VAL A 147 -4.33 57.60 -34.62
C VAL A 147 -5.41 56.55 -34.84
N LEU A 148 -6.30 56.75 -35.82
CA LEU A 148 -7.37 55.80 -36.12
C LEU A 148 -6.82 54.44 -36.54
N GLN A 149 -5.86 54.40 -37.48
CA GLN A 149 -5.24 53.16 -37.95
C GLN A 149 -4.51 52.44 -36.81
N THR A 150 -3.78 53.17 -35.96
CA THR A 150 -3.07 52.58 -34.82
C THR A 150 -4.04 52.00 -33.80
N LEU A 151 -5.12 52.71 -33.48
CA LEU A 151 -6.14 52.22 -32.55
C LEU A 151 -6.88 51.01 -33.10
N GLU A 152 -7.23 50.97 -34.39
CA GLU A 152 -7.88 49.81 -34.99
C GLU A 152 -7.02 48.54 -34.87
N VAL A 153 -5.72 48.62 -35.15
CA VAL A 153 -4.80 47.49 -34.99
C VAL A 153 -4.66 47.07 -33.53
N ILE A 154 -4.57 48.02 -32.59
CA ILE A 154 -4.52 47.71 -31.16
C ILE A 154 -5.80 47.02 -30.72
N THR A 155 -6.97 47.52 -31.12
CA THR A 155 -8.27 46.92 -30.80
C THR A 155 -8.38 45.51 -31.37
N GLU A 156 -8.05 45.30 -32.65
CA GLU A 156 -8.07 43.98 -33.27
C GLU A 156 -7.14 43.01 -32.52
N ARG A 157 -5.93 43.45 -32.16
CA ARG A 157 -4.98 42.62 -31.42
C ARG A 157 -5.48 42.28 -30.03
N MET A 158 -6.06 43.25 -29.32
CA MET A 158 -6.62 43.05 -27.99
C MET A 158 -7.80 42.06 -28.02
N GLU A 159 -8.62 42.10 -29.07
CA GLU A 159 -9.68 41.10 -29.27
C GLU A 159 -9.12 39.69 -29.50
N LYS A 160 -8.05 39.55 -30.30
CA LYS A 160 -7.37 38.25 -30.49
C LYS A 160 -6.80 37.73 -29.17
N ILE A 161 -6.12 38.57 -28.40
CA ILE A 161 -5.57 38.22 -27.07
C ILE A 161 -6.69 37.81 -26.12
N ALA A 162 -7.83 38.52 -26.11
CA ALA A 162 -8.98 38.19 -25.28
C ALA A 162 -9.60 36.83 -25.63
N LYS A 163 -9.51 36.42 -26.90
CA LYS A 163 -9.91 35.08 -27.37
C LYS A 163 -8.85 34.01 -27.10
N GLY A 164 -7.73 34.37 -26.47
CA GLY A 164 -6.62 33.46 -26.17
C GLY A 164 -5.63 33.26 -27.33
N ASP A 165 -5.81 33.97 -28.46
CA ASP A 165 -4.86 33.94 -29.56
C ASP A 165 -3.70 34.91 -29.29
N ILE A 166 -2.66 34.36 -28.68
CA ILE A 166 -1.40 35.04 -28.43
C ILE A 166 -0.29 34.55 -29.35
N ALA A 167 -0.59 33.80 -30.41
CA ALA A 167 0.44 33.12 -31.23
C ALA A 167 1.25 34.10 -32.09
N GLU A 168 0.59 35.08 -32.70
CA GLU A 168 1.24 36.01 -33.63
C GLU A 168 1.97 37.16 -32.92
N GLU A 169 3.08 37.61 -33.49
CA GLU A 169 3.84 38.76 -32.97
C GLU A 169 3.22 40.09 -33.43
N LEU A 170 3.27 41.10 -32.55
CA LEU A 170 2.82 42.46 -32.88
C LEU A 170 3.93 43.19 -33.65
N THR A 171 3.80 43.23 -34.98
CA THR A 171 4.79 43.82 -35.91
C THR A 171 4.55 45.30 -36.24
N LEU A 172 3.44 45.90 -35.80
CA LEU A 172 3.17 47.31 -36.04
C LEU A 172 4.23 48.19 -35.35
N HIS A 173 4.74 49.19 -36.06
CA HIS A 173 5.59 50.25 -35.51
C HIS A 173 4.83 51.57 -35.54
N ALA A 174 4.86 52.31 -34.44
CA ALA A 174 4.28 53.64 -34.37
C ALA A 174 5.34 54.67 -33.94
N ARG A 175 5.03 55.95 -34.08
CA ARG A 175 5.92 57.04 -33.63
C ARG A 175 5.36 57.68 -32.37
N GLY A 176 6.25 58.22 -31.54
CA GLY A 176 5.87 58.91 -30.31
C GLY A 176 5.25 57.95 -29.27
N ASP A 177 4.23 58.42 -28.56
CA ASP A 177 3.64 57.72 -27.41
C ASP A 177 3.00 56.36 -27.76
N PHE A 178 2.59 56.17 -29.02
CA PHE A 178 2.05 54.90 -29.48
C PHE A 178 3.09 53.76 -29.46
N GLU A 179 4.38 54.06 -29.68
CA GLU A 179 5.42 53.02 -29.59
C GLU A 179 5.57 52.51 -28.16
N THR A 180 5.36 53.37 -27.16
CA THR A 180 5.34 52.97 -25.74
C THR A 180 4.19 51.99 -25.45
N ILE A 181 3.00 52.26 -25.99
CA ILE A 181 1.83 51.38 -25.86
C ILE A 181 2.08 50.04 -26.55
N LEU A 182 2.60 50.05 -27.79
CA LEU A 182 2.90 48.83 -28.53
C LEU A 182 3.97 47.99 -27.82
N ASN A 183 5.01 48.62 -27.25
CA ASN A 183 6.03 47.92 -26.45
C ASN A 183 5.47 47.30 -25.17
N ALA A 184 4.61 48.02 -24.44
CA ALA A 184 3.92 47.46 -23.29
C ALA A 184 3.06 46.25 -23.69
N MET A 185 2.33 46.35 -24.81
CA MET A 185 1.52 45.24 -25.34
C MET A 185 2.37 44.04 -25.76
N ARG A 186 3.52 44.25 -26.45
CA ARG A 186 4.49 43.17 -26.77
C ARG A 186 4.96 42.46 -25.51
N LYS A 187 5.31 43.21 -24.45
CA LYS A 187 5.74 42.66 -23.17
C LYS A 187 4.63 41.82 -22.51
N THR A 188 3.39 42.30 -22.50
CA THR A 188 2.23 41.56 -21.98
C THR A 188 1.99 40.26 -22.74
N ILE A 189 2.01 40.30 -24.08
CA ILE A 189 1.90 39.10 -24.93
C ILE A 189 3.02 38.10 -24.60
N GLY A 190 4.25 38.58 -24.47
CA GLY A 190 5.40 37.75 -24.10
C GLY A 190 5.23 37.07 -22.73
N GLN A 191 4.76 37.81 -21.73
CA GLN A 191 4.48 37.27 -20.40
C GLN A 191 3.35 36.23 -20.42
N LEU A 192 2.26 36.49 -21.15
CA LEU A 192 1.16 35.55 -21.33
C LEU A 192 1.63 34.27 -22.02
N ARG A 193 2.47 34.36 -23.06
CA ARG A 193 3.07 33.18 -23.72
C ARG A 193 3.89 32.35 -22.75
N SER A 194 4.72 33.00 -21.94
CA SER A 194 5.52 32.32 -20.93
C SER A 194 4.64 31.61 -19.90
N LEU A 195 3.58 32.27 -19.44
CA LEU A 195 2.60 31.67 -18.51
C LEU A 195 1.94 30.43 -19.14
N MET A 196 1.45 30.54 -20.39
CA MET A 196 0.82 29.43 -21.10
C MET A 196 1.77 28.24 -21.29
N LYS A 197 3.06 28.51 -21.56
CA LYS A 197 4.08 27.47 -21.60
C LYS A 197 4.22 26.77 -20.25
N THR A 198 4.34 27.52 -19.16
CA THR A 198 4.42 26.94 -17.80
C THR A 198 3.19 26.12 -17.46
N VAL A 199 1.98 26.61 -17.80
CA VAL A 199 0.71 25.88 -17.59
C VAL A 199 0.71 24.57 -18.38
N LYS A 200 1.16 24.59 -19.64
CA LYS A 200 1.28 23.39 -20.47
C LYS A 200 2.28 22.39 -19.89
N ASP A 201 3.46 22.85 -19.48
CA ASP A 201 4.50 21.99 -18.90
C ASP A 201 4.03 21.37 -17.56
N LEU A 202 3.28 22.13 -16.76
CA LEU A 202 2.65 21.64 -15.53
C LEU A 202 1.58 20.59 -15.84
N ALA A 203 0.73 20.80 -16.84
CA ALA A 203 -0.30 19.85 -17.25
C ALA A 203 0.32 18.52 -17.72
N LEU A 204 1.38 18.56 -18.53
CA LEU A 204 2.11 17.36 -18.97
C LEU A 204 2.79 16.64 -17.80
N THR A 205 3.30 17.39 -16.83
CA THR A 205 3.89 16.80 -15.61
C THR A 205 2.81 16.15 -14.74
N LEU A 206 1.63 16.77 -14.64
CA LEU A 206 0.50 16.26 -13.89
C LEU A 206 -0.04 14.97 -14.52
N GLU A 207 -0.17 14.92 -15.84
CA GLU A 207 -0.57 13.73 -16.61
C GLU A 207 0.38 12.55 -16.31
N LYS A 208 1.69 12.75 -16.44
CA LYS A 208 2.69 11.71 -16.10
C LYS A 208 2.58 11.22 -14.65
N ARG A 209 2.31 12.12 -13.71
CA ARG A 209 2.14 11.75 -12.29
C ARG A 209 0.83 10.99 -12.06
N ALA A 210 -0.22 11.32 -12.78
CA ALA A 210 -1.50 10.60 -12.72
C ALA A 210 -1.35 9.17 -13.26
N ASP A 211 -0.63 8.98 -14.36
CA ASP A 211 -0.30 7.66 -14.89
C ASP A 211 0.51 6.83 -13.89
N GLU A 212 1.54 7.43 -13.29
CA GLU A 212 2.35 6.76 -12.27
C GLU A 212 1.53 6.40 -11.02
N LEU A 213 0.64 7.29 -10.57
CA LEU A 213 -0.31 6.99 -9.48
C LEU A 213 -1.24 5.84 -9.83
N THR A 214 -1.71 5.75 -11.07
CA THR A 214 -2.58 4.66 -11.54
C THR A 214 -1.83 3.33 -11.53
N ARG A 215 -0.57 3.33 -11.96
CA ARG A 215 0.32 2.16 -11.89
C ARG A 215 0.52 1.71 -10.43
N ILE A 216 0.89 2.65 -9.54
CA ILE A 216 1.06 2.37 -8.10
C ILE A 216 -0.23 1.83 -7.48
N ALA A 217 -1.39 2.39 -7.82
CA ALA A 217 -2.68 1.91 -7.31
C ALA A 217 -2.98 0.46 -7.75
N THR A 218 -2.55 0.10 -8.96
CA THR A 218 -2.69 -1.27 -9.49
C THR A 218 -1.78 -2.23 -8.72
N GLU A 219 -0.51 -1.86 -8.52
CA GLU A 219 0.46 -2.64 -7.73
C GLU A 219 0.00 -2.83 -6.27
N ILE A 220 -0.56 -1.78 -5.66
CA ILE A 220 -1.15 -1.87 -4.32
C ILE A 220 -2.32 -2.84 -4.29
N THR A 221 -3.19 -2.82 -5.32
CA THR A 221 -4.34 -3.73 -5.39
C THR A 221 -3.88 -5.19 -5.51
N GLU A 222 -2.85 -5.46 -6.32
CA GLU A 222 -2.24 -6.78 -6.42
C GLU A 222 -1.62 -7.23 -5.07
N ALA A 223 -0.87 -6.35 -4.40
CA ALA A 223 -0.30 -6.65 -3.10
C ALA A 223 -1.37 -6.94 -2.04
N VAL A 224 -2.48 -6.19 -2.04
CA VAL A 224 -3.61 -6.43 -1.13
C VAL A 224 -4.25 -7.80 -1.40
N ASN A 225 -4.40 -8.20 -2.66
CA ASN A 225 -4.93 -9.52 -3.00
C ASN A 225 -3.99 -10.65 -2.53
N GLN A 226 -2.68 -10.48 -2.68
CA GLN A 226 -1.69 -11.45 -2.18
C GLN A 226 -1.74 -11.57 -0.65
N VAL A 227 -1.88 -10.44 0.06
CA VAL A 227 -2.05 -10.44 1.53
C VAL A 227 -3.34 -11.15 1.93
N ALA A 228 -4.45 -10.92 1.22
CA ALA A 228 -5.71 -11.59 1.49
C ALA A 228 -5.60 -13.11 1.31
N GLU A 229 -4.92 -13.57 0.25
CA GLU A 229 -4.64 -14.99 0.02
C GLU A 229 -3.78 -15.59 1.15
N ALA A 230 -2.71 -14.90 1.55
CA ALA A 230 -1.86 -15.34 2.66
C ALA A 230 -2.65 -15.47 3.98
N ILE A 231 -3.54 -14.52 4.27
CA ILE A 231 -4.42 -14.58 5.46
C ILE A 231 -5.35 -15.80 5.38
N GLN A 232 -5.92 -16.09 4.21
CA GLN A 232 -6.79 -17.26 4.03
C GLN A 232 -6.02 -18.58 4.22
N GLN A 233 -4.78 -18.66 3.74
CA GLN A 233 -3.89 -19.80 3.97
C GLN A 233 -3.58 -19.97 5.45
N VAL A 234 -3.21 -18.89 6.15
CA VAL A 234 -2.94 -18.91 7.60
C VAL A 234 -4.17 -19.37 8.38
N SER A 235 -5.37 -18.89 8.03
CA SER A 235 -6.62 -19.33 8.67
C SER A 235 -6.87 -20.83 8.47
N THR A 236 -6.61 -21.34 7.26
CA THR A 236 -6.79 -22.76 6.94
C THR A 236 -5.81 -23.63 7.72
N GLU A 237 -4.55 -23.20 7.82
CA GLU A 237 -3.52 -23.93 8.55
C GLU A 237 -3.76 -23.87 10.06
N ALA A 238 -4.23 -22.75 10.60
CA ALA A 238 -4.63 -22.65 12.00
C ALA A 238 -5.75 -23.64 12.35
N GLN A 239 -6.71 -23.85 11.43
CA GLN A 239 -7.77 -24.85 11.62
C GLN A 239 -7.21 -26.29 11.62
N ARG A 240 -6.31 -26.62 10.70
CA ARG A 240 -5.62 -27.92 10.69
C ARG A 240 -4.78 -28.16 11.94
N GLN A 241 -4.13 -27.09 12.43
CA GLN A 241 -3.37 -27.14 13.66
C GLN A 241 -4.28 -27.42 14.85
N GLN A 242 -5.47 -26.80 14.91
CA GLN A 242 -6.46 -27.08 15.95
C GLN A 242 -6.92 -28.55 15.93
N GLU A 243 -7.18 -29.12 14.75
CA GLU A 243 -7.51 -30.55 14.60
C GLU A 243 -6.36 -31.45 15.08
N SER A 244 -5.12 -31.10 14.73
CA SER A 244 -3.93 -31.84 15.16
C SER A 244 -3.74 -31.79 16.68
N ILE A 245 -3.97 -30.63 17.30
CA ILE A 245 -3.93 -30.48 18.76
C ILE A 245 -4.98 -31.38 19.43
N THR A 246 -6.19 -31.45 18.87
CA THR A 246 -7.23 -32.34 19.39
C THR A 246 -6.81 -33.81 19.32
N MET A 247 -6.21 -34.27 18.21
CA MET A 247 -5.68 -35.63 18.11
C MET A 247 -4.56 -35.90 19.11
N VAL A 248 -3.67 -34.93 19.34
CA VAL A 248 -2.61 -35.06 20.35
C VAL A 248 -3.20 -35.18 21.76
N MET A 249 -4.21 -34.38 22.09
CA MET A 249 -4.88 -34.46 23.39
C MET A 249 -5.56 -35.81 23.61
N GLU A 250 -6.21 -36.36 22.57
CA GLU A 250 -6.80 -37.70 22.61
C GLU A 250 -5.73 -38.77 22.85
N GLY A 251 -4.64 -38.74 22.10
CA GLY A 251 -3.51 -39.66 22.30
C GLY A 251 -2.87 -39.54 23.68
N MET A 252 -2.81 -38.33 24.25
CA MET A 252 -2.30 -38.09 25.60
C MET A 252 -3.22 -38.71 26.67
N ASN A 253 -4.54 -38.59 26.49
CA ASN A 253 -5.53 -39.25 27.37
C ASN A 253 -5.40 -40.78 27.32
N THR A 254 -5.29 -41.36 26.11
CA THR A 254 -5.06 -42.81 25.95
C THR A 254 -3.76 -43.24 26.62
N THR A 255 -2.68 -42.46 26.49
CA THR A 255 -1.39 -42.75 27.12
C THR A 255 -1.48 -42.71 28.65
N ALA A 256 -2.23 -41.74 29.20
CA ALA A 256 -2.48 -41.66 30.63
C ALA A 256 -3.26 -42.87 31.15
N GLU A 257 -4.31 -43.29 30.43
CA GLU A 257 -5.10 -44.48 30.77
C GLU A 257 -4.26 -45.77 30.74
N VAL A 258 -3.44 -45.95 29.71
CA VAL A 258 -2.55 -47.12 29.59
C VAL A 258 -1.48 -47.11 30.68
N SER A 259 -0.91 -45.94 31.00
CA SER A 259 0.04 -45.81 32.11
C SER A 259 -0.60 -46.22 33.44
N GLN A 260 -1.83 -45.77 33.70
CA GLN A 260 -2.55 -46.13 34.92
C GLN A 260 -2.79 -47.64 35.03
N LYS A 261 -3.28 -48.27 33.95
CA LYS A 261 -3.45 -49.73 33.88
C LYS A 261 -2.13 -50.49 34.07
N THR A 262 -1.02 -49.93 33.58
CA THR A 262 0.31 -50.53 33.76
C THR A 262 0.75 -50.49 35.22
N VAL A 263 0.48 -49.39 35.92
CA VAL A 263 0.75 -49.27 37.37
C VAL A 263 -0.06 -50.33 38.14
N GLU A 264 -1.35 -50.44 37.87
CA GLU A 264 -2.23 -51.44 38.51
C GLU A 264 -1.74 -52.88 38.26
N ALA A 265 -1.36 -53.21 37.02
CA ALA A 265 -0.80 -54.51 36.69
C ALA A 265 0.53 -54.80 37.40
N MET A 266 1.36 -53.78 37.63
CA MET A 266 2.61 -53.93 38.37
C MET A 266 2.39 -54.14 39.86
N GLU A 267 1.38 -53.50 40.45
CA GLU A 267 0.98 -53.77 41.84
C GLU A 267 0.48 -55.21 42.01
N GLU A 268 -0.38 -55.68 41.10
CA GLU A 268 -0.82 -57.09 41.09
C GLU A 268 0.35 -58.05 40.93
N PHE A 269 1.25 -57.78 39.99
CA PHE A 269 2.45 -58.59 39.78
C PHE A 269 3.33 -58.65 41.03
N SER A 270 3.52 -57.53 41.73
CA SER A 270 4.29 -57.47 42.98
C SER A 270 3.67 -58.39 44.05
N ASN A 271 2.34 -58.38 44.20
CA ASN A 271 1.64 -59.27 45.14
C ASN A 271 1.81 -60.74 44.78
N VAL A 272 1.77 -61.08 43.47
CA VAL A 272 2.01 -62.45 42.99
C VAL A 272 3.44 -62.88 43.31
N VAL A 273 4.43 -62.02 43.08
CA VAL A 273 5.84 -62.32 43.39
C VAL A 273 6.03 -62.56 44.90
N GLU A 274 5.41 -61.75 45.75
CA GLU A 274 5.46 -61.94 47.21
C GLU A 274 4.89 -63.30 47.63
N ASN A 275 3.75 -63.70 47.05
CA ASN A 275 3.17 -65.03 47.28
C ASN A 275 4.09 -66.16 46.83
N VAL A 276 4.74 -66.03 45.67
CA VAL A 276 5.70 -67.03 45.16
C VAL A 276 6.91 -67.15 46.11
N ILE A 277 7.43 -66.04 46.63
CA ILE A 277 8.50 -66.04 47.63
C ILE A 277 8.05 -66.78 48.90
N GLY A 278 6.82 -66.53 49.36
CA GLY A 278 6.22 -67.23 50.49
C GLY A 278 6.16 -68.75 50.29
N ILE A 279 5.63 -69.19 49.14
CA ILE A 279 5.53 -70.62 48.80
C ILE A 279 6.92 -71.27 48.69
N ALA A 280 7.89 -70.58 48.07
CA ALA A 280 9.25 -71.09 47.95
C ALA A 280 9.91 -71.28 49.33
N ARG A 281 9.68 -70.35 50.27
CA ARG A 281 10.16 -70.46 51.64
C ARG A 281 9.51 -71.63 52.38
N GLU A 282 8.19 -71.77 52.28
CA GLU A 282 7.48 -72.91 52.87
C GLU A 282 7.96 -74.24 52.27
N GLY A 283 8.19 -74.28 50.95
CA GLY A 283 8.75 -75.43 50.24
C GLY A 283 10.13 -75.82 50.77
N LYS A 284 11.00 -74.83 50.99
CA LYS A 284 12.33 -75.04 51.61
C LYS A 284 12.21 -75.63 53.01
N GLU A 285 11.38 -75.04 53.89
CA GLU A 285 11.18 -75.52 55.26
C GLU A 285 10.60 -76.94 55.30
N LYS A 286 9.67 -77.27 54.39
CA LYS A 286 9.15 -78.65 54.24
C LYS A 286 10.23 -79.61 53.75
N GLY A 287 11.07 -79.19 52.80
CA GLY A 287 12.21 -79.98 52.30
C GLY A 287 13.24 -80.27 53.39
N GLU A 288 13.63 -79.27 54.17
CA GLU A 288 14.56 -79.43 55.30
C GLU A 288 14.02 -80.40 56.36
N ARG A 289 12.71 -80.31 56.67
CA ARG A 289 12.05 -81.27 57.57
C ARG A 289 12.06 -82.69 57.02
N ALA A 290 11.79 -82.87 55.72
CA ALA A 290 11.83 -84.19 55.09
C ALA A 290 13.24 -84.79 55.13
N ILE A 291 14.29 -83.99 54.89
CA ILE A 291 15.68 -84.43 55.03
C ILE A 291 15.99 -84.88 56.46
N SER A 292 15.55 -84.12 57.46
CA SER A 292 15.71 -84.49 58.88
C SER A 292 15.03 -85.82 59.20
N GLN A 293 13.79 -86.01 58.75
CA GLN A 293 13.04 -87.26 58.95
C GLN A 293 13.71 -88.45 58.26
N VAL A 294 14.25 -88.27 57.06
CA VAL A 294 15.04 -89.32 56.39
C VAL A 294 16.29 -89.67 57.20
N GLY A 295 16.95 -88.69 57.81
CA GLY A 295 18.07 -88.92 58.73
C GLY A 295 17.66 -89.77 59.94
N GLU A 296 16.54 -89.44 60.60
CA GLU A 296 15.99 -90.22 61.72
C GLU A 296 15.65 -91.66 61.30
N ILE A 297 15.09 -91.86 60.09
CA ILE A 297 14.81 -93.19 59.55
C ILE A 297 16.10 -93.97 59.30
N GLN A 298 17.15 -93.33 58.77
CA GLN A 298 18.46 -93.98 58.58
C GLN A 298 19.06 -94.45 59.90
N ASP A 299 18.99 -93.61 60.94
CA ASP A 299 19.46 -93.97 62.28
C ASP A 299 18.66 -95.14 62.87
N ALA A 300 17.33 -95.11 62.74
CA ALA A 300 16.46 -96.22 63.18
C ALA A 300 16.77 -97.52 62.41
N MET A 301 17.01 -97.44 61.10
CA MET A 301 17.40 -98.60 60.28
C MET A 301 18.75 -99.17 60.70
N LYS A 302 19.70 -98.34 61.11
CA LYS A 302 21.00 -98.80 61.65
C LYS A 302 20.82 -99.57 62.96
N VAL A 303 20.00 -99.05 63.88
CA VAL A 303 19.67 -99.74 65.13
C VAL A 303 19.01 -101.10 64.87
N ILE A 304 18.07 -101.16 63.92
CA ILE A 304 17.43 -102.41 63.51
C ILE A 304 18.46 -103.38 62.93
N MET A 305 19.39 -102.90 62.09
CA MET A 305 20.44 -103.73 61.50
C MET A 305 21.35 -104.34 62.57
N ASP A 306 21.77 -103.54 63.55
CA ASP A 306 22.60 -104.01 64.67
C ASP A 306 21.88 -105.09 65.49
N ALA A 307 20.58 -104.88 65.78
CA ALA A 307 19.76 -105.88 66.47
C ALA A 307 19.61 -107.18 65.65
N VAL A 308 19.43 -107.09 64.33
CA VAL A 308 19.35 -108.27 63.45
C VAL A 308 20.67 -109.06 63.47
N LEU A 309 21.82 -108.38 63.45
CA LEU A 309 23.13 -109.02 63.53
C LEU A 309 23.34 -109.71 64.88
N GLU A 310 22.93 -109.08 65.98
CA GLU A 310 23.00 -109.66 67.32
C GLU A 310 22.14 -110.93 67.42
N VAL A 311 20.91 -110.91 66.89
CA VAL A 311 20.05 -112.09 66.86
C VAL A 311 20.64 -113.20 65.96
N ALA A 312 21.34 -112.85 64.87
CA ALA A 312 22.02 -113.83 64.02
C ALA A 312 23.18 -114.52 64.75
N GLU A 313 23.97 -113.77 65.52
CA GLU A 313 25.03 -114.31 66.37
C GLU A 313 24.45 -115.22 67.47
N MET A 314 23.37 -114.80 68.12
CA MET A 314 22.66 -115.61 69.11
C MET A 314 22.14 -116.91 68.52
N SER A 315 21.57 -116.85 67.30
CA SER A 315 21.08 -118.02 66.57
C SER A 315 22.21 -119.01 66.26
N LYS A 316 23.40 -118.52 65.89
CA LYS A 316 24.59 -119.36 65.70
C LYS A 316 25.00 -120.08 66.98
N LYS A 317 25.04 -119.37 68.12
CA LYS A 317 25.35 -119.96 69.44
C LYS A 317 24.32 -121.05 69.81
N ILE A 318 23.03 -120.81 69.58
CA ILE A 318 21.99 -121.82 69.81
C ILE A 318 22.19 -123.05 68.91
N ASN A 319 22.55 -122.86 67.64
CA ASN A 319 22.85 -123.98 66.73
C ASN A 319 24.05 -124.81 67.24
N GLU A 320 25.11 -124.18 67.73
CA GLU A 320 26.25 -124.88 68.34
C GLU A 320 25.84 -125.69 69.58
N ILE A 321 25.04 -125.09 70.47
CA ILE A 321 24.52 -125.78 71.67
C ILE A 321 23.61 -126.95 71.28
N THR A 322 22.70 -126.76 70.34
CA THR A 322 21.76 -127.82 69.91
C THR A 322 22.48 -128.97 69.21
N ASN A 323 23.52 -128.70 68.42
CA ASN A 323 24.40 -129.75 67.87
C ASN A 323 25.13 -130.52 68.99
N ALA A 324 25.60 -129.83 70.03
CA ALA A 324 26.21 -130.49 71.19
C ALA A 324 25.20 -131.39 71.92
N ILE A 325 23.95 -130.92 72.13
CA ILE A 325 22.88 -131.72 72.74
C ILE A 325 22.55 -132.94 71.88
N ALA A 326 22.42 -132.79 70.56
CA ALA A 326 22.15 -133.90 69.64
C ALA A 326 23.27 -134.95 69.67
N ASN A 327 24.54 -134.51 69.72
CA ASN A 327 25.70 -135.40 69.86
C ASN A 327 25.70 -136.12 71.22
N ILE A 328 25.40 -135.42 72.31
CA ILE A 328 25.28 -136.03 73.65
C ILE A 328 24.15 -137.07 73.64
N ALA A 329 22.98 -136.73 73.11
CA ALA A 329 21.84 -137.62 73.00
C ALA A 329 22.19 -138.87 72.17
N GLU A 330 22.92 -138.73 71.06
CA GLU A 330 23.38 -139.86 70.26
C GLU A 330 24.37 -140.76 71.01
N GLN A 331 25.33 -140.18 71.75
CA GLN A 331 26.24 -140.92 72.63
C GLN A 331 25.49 -141.62 73.76
N THR A 332 24.50 -140.97 74.39
CA THR A 332 23.66 -141.57 75.43
C THR A 332 22.82 -142.71 74.87
N ASN A 333 22.27 -142.56 73.66
CA ASN A 333 21.53 -143.62 72.97
C ASN A 333 22.43 -144.84 72.70
N LEU A 334 23.68 -144.64 72.26
CA LEU A 334 24.65 -145.72 72.07
C LEU A 334 25.09 -146.38 73.39
N LEU A 335 25.32 -145.59 74.44
CA LEU A 335 25.63 -146.10 75.79
C LEU A 335 24.48 -146.94 76.33
N ALA A 336 23.24 -146.45 76.19
CA ALA A 336 22.03 -147.13 76.60
C ALA A 336 21.78 -148.40 75.79
N LEU A 337 22.06 -148.39 74.48
CA LEU A 337 21.98 -149.58 73.63
C LEU A 337 23.00 -150.64 74.07
N ASN A 338 24.25 -150.25 74.32
CA ASN A 338 25.28 -151.16 74.82
C ASN A 338 24.89 -151.74 76.19
N ALA A 339 24.33 -150.91 77.08
CA ALA A 339 23.84 -151.35 78.38
C ALA A 339 22.64 -152.31 78.26
N ALA A 340 21.71 -152.06 77.33
CA ALA A 340 20.57 -152.94 77.07
C ALA A 340 21.00 -154.30 76.50
N ILE A 341 22.01 -154.31 75.60
CA ILE A 341 22.61 -155.54 75.06
C ILE A 341 23.26 -156.35 76.20
N GLU A 342 24.07 -155.72 77.05
CA GLU A 342 24.77 -156.43 78.12
C GLU A 342 23.80 -156.91 79.22
N ALA A 343 22.73 -156.14 79.48
CA ALA A 343 21.65 -156.55 80.36
C ALA A 343 20.86 -157.75 79.82
N ALA A 344 20.61 -157.81 78.50
CA ALA A 344 20.01 -159.00 77.85
C ALA A 344 20.95 -160.22 77.92
N ARG A 345 22.27 -160.00 77.89
CA ARG A 345 23.31 -161.03 77.98
C ARG A 345 23.40 -161.67 79.38
N ALA A 346 23.10 -160.91 80.43
CA ALA A 346 23.08 -161.37 81.82
C ALA A 346 21.82 -162.19 82.20
N GLY A 347 20.87 -162.40 81.27
CA GLY A 347 19.69 -163.23 81.49
C GLY A 347 18.76 -162.70 82.60
N GLU A 348 18.20 -163.59 83.44
CA GLU A 348 17.22 -163.24 84.49
C GLU A 348 17.74 -162.23 85.53
N LEU A 349 19.06 -162.17 85.78
CA LEU A 349 19.67 -161.20 86.71
C LEU A 349 19.78 -159.78 86.12
N GLY A 350 19.73 -159.62 84.80
CA GLY A 350 19.88 -158.34 84.09
C GLY A 350 18.56 -157.63 83.77
N ARG A 351 17.42 -158.25 84.08
CA ARG A 351 16.09 -157.82 83.60
C ARG A 351 15.68 -156.41 84.05
N GLY A 352 16.00 -156.03 85.30
CA GLY A 352 15.75 -154.67 85.80
C GLY A 352 16.66 -153.61 85.16
N PHE A 353 17.92 -153.96 84.90
CA PHE A 353 18.87 -153.09 84.20
C PHE A 353 18.49 -152.90 82.73
N ALA A 354 17.97 -153.93 82.07
CA ALA A 354 17.49 -153.83 80.69
C ALA A 354 16.33 -152.83 80.54
N VAL A 355 15.41 -152.79 81.52
CA VAL A 355 14.31 -151.81 81.53
C VAL A 355 14.83 -150.39 81.68
N VAL A 356 15.76 -150.14 82.61
CA VAL A 356 16.36 -148.81 82.80
C VAL A 356 17.16 -148.39 81.57
N ALA A 357 17.95 -149.29 80.99
CA ALA A 357 18.70 -149.00 79.77
C ALA A 357 17.79 -148.69 78.58
N GLN A 358 16.65 -149.38 78.43
CA GLN A 358 15.66 -149.06 77.40
C GLN A 358 14.98 -147.70 77.65
N GLU A 359 14.71 -147.34 78.90
CA GLU A 359 14.14 -146.03 79.25
C GLU A 359 15.13 -144.88 78.98
N VAL A 360 16.41 -145.05 79.32
CA VAL A 360 17.47 -144.08 79.01
C VAL A 360 17.65 -143.93 77.50
N ARG A 361 17.52 -145.04 76.75
CA ARG A 361 17.56 -145.03 75.29
C ARG A 361 16.41 -144.20 74.70
N ASN A 362 15.19 -144.41 75.20
CA ASN A 362 14.01 -143.65 74.76
C ASN A 362 14.16 -142.15 75.06
N LEU A 363 14.61 -141.78 76.27
CA LEU A 363 14.90 -140.38 76.66
C LEU A 363 15.98 -139.73 75.79
N ALA A 364 17.00 -140.50 75.40
CA ALA A 364 18.05 -140.03 74.49
C ALA A 364 17.51 -139.80 73.06
N GLU A 365 16.64 -140.69 72.56
CA GLU A 365 15.98 -140.51 71.25
C GLU A 365 15.03 -139.30 71.25
N GLU A 366 14.25 -139.11 72.31
CA GLU A 366 13.42 -137.91 72.50
C GLU A 366 14.26 -136.62 72.56
N SER A 367 15.39 -136.65 73.28
CA SER A 367 16.31 -135.51 73.38
C SER A 367 16.94 -135.15 72.03
N LYS A 368 17.29 -136.15 71.22
CA LYS A 368 17.78 -135.94 69.85
C LYS A 368 16.71 -135.30 68.97
N ASN A 369 15.48 -135.82 69.01
CA ASN A 369 14.35 -135.26 68.26
C ASN A 369 14.00 -133.82 68.69
N ALA A 370 14.09 -133.51 69.98
CA ALA A 370 13.92 -132.16 70.50
C ALA A 370 15.03 -131.22 70.01
N ALA A 371 16.29 -131.65 70.06
CA ALA A 371 17.42 -130.87 69.56
C ALA A 371 17.32 -130.59 68.05
N ASP A 372 16.91 -131.59 67.25
CA ASP A 372 16.69 -131.42 65.80
C ASP A 372 15.54 -130.45 65.49
N ASN A 373 14.47 -130.47 66.30
CA ASN A 373 13.38 -129.50 66.18
C ASN A 373 13.84 -128.07 66.49
N ILE A 374 14.64 -127.86 67.55
CA ILE A 374 15.20 -126.53 67.87
C ILE A 374 16.13 -126.09 66.73
N LYS A 375 16.99 -126.98 66.23
CA LYS A 375 17.89 -126.71 65.11
C LYS A 375 17.13 -126.26 63.86
N ARG A 376 15.99 -126.87 63.56
CA ARG A 376 15.11 -126.44 62.45
C ARG A 376 14.58 -125.02 62.68
N ILE A 377 14.04 -124.71 63.86
CA ILE A 377 13.52 -123.37 64.19
C ILE A 377 14.63 -122.31 64.09
N VAL A 378 15.83 -122.61 64.58
CA VAL A 378 16.99 -121.71 64.49
C VAL A 378 17.41 -121.47 63.04
N ASN A 379 17.38 -122.51 62.20
CA ASN A 379 17.65 -122.35 60.76
C ASN A 379 16.57 -121.51 60.06
N ASP A 380 15.30 -121.64 60.45
CA ASP A 380 14.22 -120.81 59.93
C ASP A 380 14.44 -119.32 60.31
N ILE A 381 14.81 -119.04 61.56
CA ILE A 381 15.18 -117.69 62.03
C ILE A 381 16.37 -117.15 61.23
N PHE A 382 17.42 -117.95 61.05
CA PHE A 382 18.61 -117.56 60.27
C PHE A 382 18.27 -117.27 58.81
N SER A 383 17.39 -118.06 58.20
CA SER A 383 16.94 -117.85 56.81
C SER A 383 16.13 -116.56 56.65
N PHE A 384 15.28 -116.23 57.64
CA PHE A 384 14.51 -115.00 57.65
C PHE A 384 15.41 -113.76 57.78
N GLN A 385 16.45 -113.82 58.60
CA GLN A 385 17.45 -112.75 58.73
C GLN A 385 18.30 -112.53 57.47
N ALA A 386 18.55 -113.59 56.69
CA ALA A 386 19.31 -113.50 55.44
C ALA A 386 18.47 -112.99 54.25
N SER A 387 17.14 -112.97 54.37
CA SER A 387 16.23 -112.54 53.30
C SER A 387 16.36 -111.04 52.96
N PRO A 388 16.43 -110.09 53.93
CA PRO A 388 16.74 -108.69 53.67
C PRO A 388 18.09 -108.46 52.96
N PHE A 389 19.09 -109.31 53.20
CA PHE A 389 20.43 -109.19 52.60
C PHE A 389 20.49 -109.71 51.16
N ARG A 390 19.56 -110.58 50.74
CA ARG A 390 19.50 -111.09 49.34
C ARG A 390 18.69 -110.20 48.42
N ALA A 391 17.69 -109.50 48.94
CA ALA A 391 16.99 -108.45 48.21
C ALA A 391 17.87 -107.20 48.21
N GLY A 392 18.85 -107.15 47.31
CA GLY A 392 19.87 -106.10 47.25
C GLY A 392 19.29 -104.69 47.35
N TYR A 393 19.45 -104.07 48.52
CA TYR A 393 19.40 -102.63 48.65
C TYR A 393 20.69 -102.07 48.07
N SER A 394 20.70 -101.87 46.75
CA SER A 394 21.64 -100.94 46.14
C SER A 394 21.24 -99.53 46.57
N VAL A 395 21.75 -99.10 47.72
CA VAL A 395 21.83 -97.68 48.04
C VAL A 395 22.89 -97.11 47.09
N ARG A 396 22.45 -96.73 45.87
CA ARG A 396 23.23 -95.83 45.03
C ARG A 396 23.27 -94.49 45.74
N GLU A 397 24.49 -94.03 45.96
CA GLU A 397 24.85 -92.68 46.37
C GLU A 397 23.94 -91.65 45.71
N PHE A 398 23.02 -91.06 46.46
CA PHE A 398 22.44 -89.77 46.13
C PHE A 398 23.40 -88.71 46.67
N GLY A 399 24.27 -88.23 45.80
CA GLY A 399 25.24 -87.19 46.11
C GLY A 399 25.95 -86.67 44.87
N SER A 400 25.26 -85.83 44.08
CA SER A 400 25.79 -84.56 43.52
C SER A 400 24.66 -83.72 42.95
#